data_AF-A0A7L2URX6-F1
#
_entry.id   AF-A0A7L2URX6-F1
#
_cell.length_a   1.000
_cell.length_b   1.000
_cell.length_c   1.000
_cell.angle_alpha   90.00
_cell.angle_beta   90.00
_cell.angle_gamma   90.00
#
_symmetry.space_group_name_H-M   'P 1'
#
loop_
_entity.id
_entity.type
_entity.pdbx_description
1 polymer ?
#
loop_
_entity_poly.entity_id
_entity_poly.type
_entity_poly.pdbx_seq_one_letter_code
_entity_poly.pdbx_strand_id
1 'polypeptide(L)'
;MKLWNGSFPFYPGANACFPFDTTQAIIVSIFLTMLATFVIILPGIRGRGRLFWFLQVVMGLFVGVVVLTIQFTRDWETGWVTANTSYKSFSRALVNVDIGLYIGLAGVNITLVGNPVNQVNETINYNEHFAWSFNADYDHSYGEGLERGLPSPILYVVEKFTMQSPCGMHRQYRISGHYASLTLWMAFCTWLISILLFSMPILLYGGYMLLLTAALMLFSLLLFFTARNTLKCPIQFGPASLKTDYGGSFWLTLATGLLCLLLGLGIIILNSTQPEKLKLVFNLDEGKGEEEKVWDKSYLPDEPSSSVQDVLMVPLGELCEVTATQL
;
A
#
# COMPACT_ATOMS: atom_id res chain seq x y z
N MET A 1 29.98 14.49 41.38
CA MET A 1 30.55 14.85 40.07
C MET A 1 29.40 15.38 39.22
N LYS A 2 29.23 16.71 39.09
CA LYS A 2 28.23 17.25 38.16
C LYS A 2 28.79 17.02 36.76
N LEU A 3 28.03 16.33 35.91
CA LEU A 3 28.50 15.78 34.63
C LEU A 3 29.11 16.86 33.69
N TRP A 4 28.84 18.15 33.92
CA TRP A 4 29.35 19.29 33.14
C TRP A 4 29.60 20.51 34.06
N ASN A 5 30.64 21.29 33.75
CA ASN A 5 31.24 22.41 34.50
C ASN A 5 30.31 23.62 34.81
N GLY A 6 29.14 23.40 35.42
CA GLY A 6 28.27 24.47 35.90
C GLY A 6 27.71 25.43 34.84
N SER A 7 27.98 25.19 33.54
CA SER A 7 27.51 25.99 32.43
C SER A 7 26.15 25.50 31.92
N PHE A 8 25.21 26.43 31.71
CA PHE A 8 23.90 26.16 31.14
C PHE A 8 23.81 26.74 29.71
N PRO A 9 23.15 26.07 28.74
CA PRO A 9 22.51 24.75 28.85
C PRO A 9 23.53 23.61 28.89
N PHE A 10 23.15 22.48 29.51
CA PHE A 10 24.03 21.30 29.63
C PHE A 10 24.40 20.68 28.28
N TYR A 11 23.57 20.87 27.26
CA TYR A 11 23.81 20.44 25.89
C TYR A 11 23.72 21.66 24.96
N PRO A 12 24.84 22.34 24.67
CA PRO A 12 24.85 23.56 23.85
C PRO A 12 24.73 23.32 22.35
N GLY A 13 24.58 22.06 21.92
CA GLY A 13 24.40 21.70 20.51
C GLY A 13 23.00 22.06 20.00
N ALA A 14 22.92 22.44 18.73
CA ALA A 14 21.63 22.57 18.06
C ALA A 14 20.92 21.22 18.01
N ASN A 15 19.61 21.23 18.25
CA ASN A 15 18.80 20.02 18.10
C ASN A 15 18.82 19.57 16.64
N ALA A 16 19.04 18.28 16.41
CA ALA A 16 18.99 17.70 15.08
C ALA A 16 17.54 17.60 14.60
N CYS A 17 17.28 18.02 13.36
CA CYS A 17 16.01 17.80 12.69
C CYS A 17 16.02 16.44 11.97
N PHE A 18 14.86 15.77 11.95
CA PHE A 18 14.72 14.54 11.20
C PHE A 18 14.62 14.85 9.68
N PRO A 19 15.40 14.19 8.82
CA PRO A 19 15.55 14.61 7.42
C PRO A 19 14.40 14.18 6.49
N PHE A 20 13.55 13.25 6.92
CA PHE A 20 12.48 12.68 6.10
C PHE A 20 11.11 12.87 6.75
N ASP A 21 10.03 12.54 6.03
CA ASP A 21 8.73 12.39 6.68
C ASP A 21 8.77 11.20 7.64
N THR A 22 8.44 11.45 8.92
CA THR A 22 8.42 10.44 9.97
C THR A 22 7.42 9.32 9.66
N THR A 23 6.26 9.64 9.09
CA THR A 23 5.23 8.64 8.77
C THR A 23 5.69 7.69 7.67
N GLN A 24 6.31 8.21 6.62
CA GLN A 24 6.88 7.40 5.54
C GLN A 24 8.04 6.53 6.06
N ALA A 25 8.93 7.11 6.87
CA ALA A 25 10.04 6.37 7.46
C ALA A 25 9.57 5.19 8.32
N ILE A 26 8.52 5.39 9.13
CA ILE A 26 7.91 4.34 9.94
C ILE A 26 7.35 3.23 9.05
N ILE A 27 6.53 3.57 8.04
CA ILE A 27 5.94 2.58 7.14
C ILE A 27 7.03 1.75 6.44
N VAL A 28 8.02 2.42 5.83
CA VAL A 28 9.11 1.73 5.13
C VAL A 28 9.90 0.83 6.09
N SER A 29 10.17 1.27 7.32
CA SER A 29 10.89 0.45 8.31
C SER A 29 10.12 -0.82 8.71
N ILE A 30 8.80 -0.74 8.89
CA ILE A 30 7.96 -1.89 9.25
C ILE A 30 7.97 -2.93 8.13
N PHE A 31 7.83 -2.52 6.87
CA PHE A 31 7.85 -3.48 5.76
C PHE A 31 9.26 -4.02 5.46
N LEU A 32 10.31 -3.23 5.66
CA LEU A 32 11.69 -3.73 5.55
C LEU A 32 11.99 -4.78 6.61
N THR A 33 11.53 -4.59 7.85
CA THR A 33 11.67 -5.60 8.90
C THR A 33 10.89 -6.87 8.58
N MET A 34 9.65 -6.76 8.07
CA MET A 34 8.90 -7.92 7.58
C MET A 34 9.59 -8.63 6.41
N LEU A 35 10.15 -7.89 5.46
CA LEU A 35 10.88 -8.47 4.34
C LEU A 35 12.14 -9.22 4.83
N ALA A 36 12.87 -8.63 5.77
CA ALA A 36 14.06 -9.24 6.36
C ALA A 36 13.72 -10.55 7.09
N THR A 37 12.62 -10.60 7.85
CA THR A 37 12.21 -11.85 8.51
C THR A 37 11.84 -12.94 7.50
N PHE A 38 11.13 -12.61 6.41
CA PHE A 38 10.84 -13.59 5.35
C PHE A 38 12.10 -14.08 4.62
N VAL A 39 13.10 -13.22 4.40
CA VAL A 39 14.39 -13.61 3.84
C VAL A 39 15.14 -14.57 4.77
N ILE A 40 15.07 -14.36 6.10
CA ILE A 40 15.70 -15.25 7.09
C ILE A 40 15.02 -16.62 7.13
N ILE A 41 13.69 -16.69 6.96
CA ILE A 41 12.94 -17.95 6.96
C ILE A 41 13.09 -18.71 5.63
N LEU A 42 13.45 -18.01 4.55
CA LEU A 42 13.54 -18.54 3.19
C LEU A 42 14.36 -19.85 3.03
N PRO A 43 15.49 -20.07 3.73
CA PRO A 43 16.24 -21.33 3.66
C PRO A 43 15.47 -22.54 4.18
N GLY A 44 14.46 -22.35 5.04
CA GLY A 44 13.63 -23.41 5.59
C GLY A 44 12.58 -23.98 4.62
N ILE A 45 12.35 -23.32 3.48
CA ILE A 45 11.37 -23.75 2.47
C ILE A 45 12.03 -24.71 1.48
N ARG A 46 11.46 -25.91 1.38
CA ARG A 46 12.00 -27.01 0.56
C ARG A 46 11.69 -26.80 -0.93
N GLY A 47 12.63 -27.21 -1.79
CA GLY A 47 12.36 -27.43 -3.23
C GLY A 47 12.45 -26.21 -4.16
N ARG A 48 11.94 -26.42 -5.38
CA ARG A 48 12.00 -25.46 -6.52
C ARG A 48 10.94 -24.35 -6.41
N GLY A 49 9.90 -24.55 -5.60
CA GLY A 49 8.83 -23.59 -5.31
C GLY A 49 9.25 -22.37 -4.47
N ARG A 50 10.44 -22.39 -3.87
CA ARG A 50 10.98 -21.30 -3.04
C ARG A 50 11.02 -19.94 -3.74
N LEU A 51 11.40 -19.92 -5.03
CA LEU A 51 11.46 -18.67 -5.81
C LEU A 51 10.06 -18.11 -6.06
N PHE A 52 9.09 -18.97 -6.34
CA PHE A 52 7.71 -18.54 -6.58
C PHE A 52 7.09 -17.98 -5.29
N TRP A 53 7.26 -18.67 -4.16
CA TRP A 53 6.82 -18.18 -2.85
C TRP A 53 7.48 -16.84 -2.49
N PHE A 54 8.79 -16.71 -2.71
CA PHE A 54 9.51 -15.46 -2.45
C PHE A 54 8.96 -14.30 -3.31
N LEU A 55 8.78 -14.52 -4.62
CA LEU A 55 8.19 -13.52 -5.51
C LEU A 55 6.79 -13.12 -5.07
N GLN A 56 5.96 -14.09 -4.67
CA GLN A 56 4.61 -13.82 -4.17
C GLN A 56 4.63 -12.95 -2.91
N VAL A 57 5.48 -13.27 -1.94
CA VAL A 57 5.63 -12.49 -0.69
C VAL A 57 6.15 -11.09 -0.96
N VAL A 58 7.20 -10.96 -1.79
CA VAL A 58 7.78 -9.65 -2.15
C VAL A 58 6.76 -8.78 -2.87
N MET A 59 6.05 -9.34 -3.86
CA MET A 59 5.02 -8.60 -4.61
C MET A 59 3.84 -8.22 -3.71
N GLY A 60 3.40 -9.13 -2.84
CA GLY A 60 2.35 -8.86 -1.86
C GLY A 60 2.73 -7.71 -0.92
N LEU A 61 3.92 -7.78 -0.30
CA LEU A 61 4.43 -6.72 0.58
C LEU A 61 4.63 -5.40 -0.17
N PHE A 62 5.15 -5.43 -1.40
CA PHE A 62 5.34 -4.24 -2.22
C PHE A 62 4.02 -3.49 -2.44
N VAL A 63 2.95 -4.19 -2.82
CA VAL A 63 1.62 -3.57 -2.98
C VAL A 63 1.15 -2.95 -1.67
N GLY A 64 1.34 -3.64 -0.53
CA GLY A 64 0.98 -3.12 0.79
C GLY A 64 1.72 -1.84 1.19
N VAL A 65 3.05 -1.82 1.00
CA VAL A 65 3.87 -0.61 1.23
C VAL A 65 3.35 0.53 0.39
N VAL A 66 3.13 0.27 -0.89
CA VAL A 66 2.74 1.31 -1.84
C VAL A 66 1.37 1.89 -1.47
N VAL A 67 0.37 1.06 -1.19
CA VAL A 67 -0.96 1.53 -0.77
C VAL A 67 -0.88 2.39 0.51
N LEU A 68 -0.13 1.96 1.53
CA LEU A 68 0.01 2.73 2.76
C LEU A 68 0.83 4.01 2.58
N THR A 69 1.90 3.98 1.81
CA THR A 69 2.71 5.18 1.54
C THR A 69 1.88 6.21 0.79
N ILE A 70 1.20 5.82 -0.29
CA ILE A 70 0.33 6.71 -1.08
C ILE A 70 -0.78 7.36 -0.22
N GLN A 71 -1.31 6.62 0.76
CA GLN A 71 -2.36 7.11 1.68
C GLN A 71 -1.90 8.30 2.54
N PHE A 72 -0.63 8.31 2.97
CA PHE A 72 -0.08 9.37 3.84
C PHE A 72 0.83 10.36 3.11
N THR A 73 1.21 10.06 1.87
CA THR A 73 2.10 10.93 1.09
C THR A 73 1.39 12.21 0.64
N ARG A 74 2.19 13.27 0.49
CA ARG A 74 1.73 14.62 0.14
C ARG A 74 2.10 15.06 -1.29
N ASP A 75 2.51 14.12 -2.14
CA ASP A 75 3.06 14.37 -3.49
C ASP A 75 2.11 13.86 -4.60
N TRP A 76 0.80 13.95 -4.38
CA TRP A 76 -0.18 13.57 -5.41
C TRP A 76 -0.18 14.56 -6.57
N GLU A 77 -0.08 15.84 -6.25
CA GLU A 77 0.11 16.91 -7.22
C GLU A 77 1.21 17.84 -6.69
N THR A 78 2.19 18.14 -7.55
CA THR A 78 3.39 18.90 -7.17
C THR A 78 3.66 20.00 -8.18
N GLY A 79 4.02 21.18 -7.71
CA GLY A 79 4.44 22.29 -8.55
C GLY A 79 5.51 23.11 -7.86
N TRP A 80 6.43 23.69 -8.61
CA TRP A 80 7.45 24.58 -8.07
C TRP A 80 7.69 25.76 -9.00
N VAL A 81 8.11 26.88 -8.43
CA VAL A 81 8.43 28.09 -9.17
C VAL A 81 9.51 28.88 -8.45
N THR A 82 10.49 29.36 -9.20
CA THR A 82 11.49 30.30 -8.71
C THR A 82 10.99 31.72 -8.93
N ALA A 83 10.89 32.51 -7.87
CA ALA A 83 10.40 33.88 -7.96
C ALA A 83 11.06 34.82 -6.93
N ASN A 84 11.18 36.09 -7.32
CA ASN A 84 11.56 37.16 -6.40
C ASN A 84 10.31 37.70 -5.72
N THR A 85 10.19 37.48 -4.42
CA THR A 85 8.97 37.82 -3.66
C THR A 85 9.28 38.62 -2.41
N SER A 86 8.26 39.30 -1.88
CA SER A 86 8.33 39.90 -0.54
C SER A 86 8.43 38.79 0.50
N TYR A 87 9.32 38.97 1.47
CA TYR A 87 9.53 37.93 2.49
C TYR A 87 8.62 38.10 3.70
N LYS A 88 8.75 39.23 4.42
CA LYS A 88 8.07 39.49 5.69
C LYS A 88 7.49 40.90 5.77
N SER A 89 6.46 41.05 6.62
CA SER A 89 5.88 42.34 6.96
C SER A 89 6.94 43.29 7.56
N PHE A 90 6.76 44.59 7.35
CA PHE A 90 7.69 45.65 7.80
C PHE A 90 9.12 45.56 7.21
N SER A 91 9.34 44.77 6.17
CA SER A 91 10.56 44.76 5.38
C SER A 91 10.27 45.00 3.90
N ARG A 92 11.13 45.78 3.24
CA ARG A 92 11.08 45.98 1.78
C ARG A 92 12.04 45.06 1.02
N ALA A 93 12.77 44.19 1.73
CA ALA A 93 13.72 43.28 1.11
C ALA A 93 12.98 42.23 0.28
N LEU A 94 13.43 42.06 -0.97
CA LEU A 94 13.01 40.97 -1.85
C LEU A 94 13.97 39.81 -1.67
N VAL A 95 13.41 38.60 -1.65
CA VAL A 95 14.19 37.35 -1.56
C VAL A 95 13.98 36.53 -2.81
N ASN A 96 15.05 35.89 -3.28
CA ASN A 96 14.99 34.95 -4.39
C ASN A 96 14.72 33.56 -3.83
N VAL A 97 13.54 33.01 -4.08
CA VAL A 97 13.05 31.81 -3.43
C VAL A 97 12.43 30.84 -4.41
N ASP A 98 12.62 29.55 -4.13
CA ASP A 98 11.92 28.44 -4.74
C ASP A 98 10.69 28.12 -3.88
N ILE A 99 9.51 28.36 -4.45
CA ILE A 99 8.22 28.11 -3.82
C ILE A 99 7.68 26.80 -4.37
N GLY A 100 7.53 25.80 -3.50
CA GLY A 100 6.99 24.50 -3.84
C GLY A 100 5.59 24.32 -3.24
N LEU A 101 4.71 23.71 -4.02
CA LEU A 101 3.35 23.36 -3.64
C LEU A 101 3.18 21.84 -3.81
N TYR A 102 2.89 21.16 -2.71
CA TYR A 102 2.73 19.71 -2.63
C TYR A 102 1.34 19.42 -2.09
N ILE A 103 0.43 18.99 -2.95
CA ILE A 103 -0.95 18.67 -2.59
C ILE A 103 -1.03 17.17 -2.34
N GLY A 104 -1.48 16.79 -1.14
CA GLY A 104 -1.83 15.43 -0.77
C GLY A 104 -3.34 15.21 -0.68
N LEU A 105 -3.73 14.03 -0.22
CA LEU A 105 -5.15 13.69 -0.01
C LEU A 105 -5.77 14.45 1.17
N ALA A 106 -5.02 14.61 2.25
CA ALA A 106 -5.51 15.13 3.53
C ALA A 106 -5.03 16.55 3.85
N GLY A 107 -4.28 17.19 2.95
CA GLY A 107 -3.76 18.54 3.15
C GLY A 107 -2.77 18.96 2.07
N VAL A 108 -2.18 20.12 2.30
CA VAL A 108 -1.20 20.76 1.40
C VAL A 108 0.07 21.09 2.17
N ASN A 109 1.23 20.84 1.55
CA ASN A 109 2.53 21.30 2.01
C ASN A 109 3.02 22.41 1.11
N ILE A 110 3.52 23.46 1.74
CA ILE A 110 4.15 24.58 1.05
C ILE A 110 5.60 24.64 1.50
N THR A 111 6.51 24.59 0.54
CA THR A 111 7.94 24.75 0.79
C THR A 111 8.39 26.12 0.31
N LEU A 112 9.23 26.79 1.09
CA LEU A 112 9.86 28.05 0.71
C LEU A 112 11.36 27.92 0.99
N VAL A 113 12.15 27.79 -0.06
CA VAL A 113 13.60 27.59 0.03
C VAL A 113 14.32 28.75 -0.64
N GLY A 114 15.25 29.40 0.06
CA GLY A 114 16.07 30.47 -0.50
C GLY A 114 17.09 29.96 -1.51
N ASN A 115 17.34 30.74 -2.57
CA ASN A 115 18.42 30.53 -3.53
C ASN A 115 19.37 31.76 -3.55
N PRO A 116 20.41 31.81 -2.69
CA PRO A 116 20.88 30.79 -1.74
C PRO A 116 20.04 30.73 -0.44
N VAL A 117 20.19 29.66 0.35
CA VAL A 117 19.35 29.41 1.56
C VAL A 117 19.46 30.54 2.59
N ASN A 118 20.65 31.09 2.78
CA ASN A 118 20.87 32.21 3.70
C ASN A 118 20.74 33.53 2.95
N GLN A 119 19.68 34.27 3.22
CA GLN A 119 19.41 35.59 2.64
C GLN A 119 18.90 36.53 3.74
N VAL A 120 19.28 37.81 3.66
CA VAL A 120 18.82 38.83 4.64
C VAL A 120 19.16 38.43 6.09
N ASN A 121 20.30 37.77 6.29
CA ASN A 121 20.77 37.22 7.58
C ASN A 121 19.83 36.19 8.23
N GLU A 122 18.96 35.55 7.44
CA GLU A 122 18.05 34.50 7.88
C GLU A 122 18.17 33.25 7.01
N THR A 123 17.89 32.10 7.60
CA THR A 123 17.87 30.80 6.90
C THR A 123 16.47 30.55 6.35
N ILE A 124 16.30 30.67 5.04
CA ILE A 124 15.01 30.47 4.37
C ILE A 124 14.88 29.01 3.94
N ASN A 125 14.31 28.19 4.81
CA ASN A 125 14.00 26.78 4.53
C ASN A 125 12.73 26.36 5.31
N TYR A 126 11.58 26.81 4.82
CA TYR A 126 10.28 26.51 5.43
C TYR A 126 9.62 25.33 4.73
N ASN A 127 8.94 24.50 5.51
CA ASN A 127 8.10 23.40 5.03
C ASN A 127 6.86 23.34 5.94
N GLU A 128 5.84 24.09 5.56
CA GLU A 128 4.60 24.22 6.34
C GLU A 128 3.53 23.28 5.81
N HIS A 129 2.80 22.63 6.71
CA HIS A 129 1.70 21.72 6.39
C HIS A 129 0.36 22.28 6.88
N PHE A 130 -0.62 22.37 5.98
CA PHE A 130 -1.98 22.74 6.29
C PHE A 130 -2.92 21.57 5.97
N ALA A 131 -3.50 20.99 7.02
CA ALA A 131 -4.40 19.85 6.90
C ALA A 131 -5.83 20.30 6.59
N TRP A 132 -6.53 19.56 5.73
CA TRP A 132 -7.97 19.71 5.46
C TRP A 132 -8.74 18.41 5.69
N SER A 133 -8.14 17.49 6.48
CA SER A 133 -8.80 16.25 6.89
C SER A 133 -10.11 16.55 7.65
N PHE A 134 -10.98 15.55 7.82
CA PHE A 134 -12.31 15.77 8.41
C PHE A 134 -12.26 16.38 9.83
N ASN A 135 -11.23 16.04 10.60
CA ASN A 135 -11.01 16.54 11.97
C ASN A 135 -10.18 17.83 12.02
N ALA A 136 -9.63 18.28 10.89
CA ALA A 136 -8.79 19.47 10.83
C ALA A 136 -9.61 20.69 10.40
N ASP A 137 -9.43 21.78 11.13
CA ASP A 137 -9.92 23.09 10.73
C ASP A 137 -8.80 23.85 10.00
N TYR A 138 -8.97 23.93 8.68
CA TYR A 138 -8.03 24.60 7.80
C TYR A 138 -7.97 26.11 8.07
N ASP A 139 -9.12 26.74 8.32
CA ASP A 139 -9.20 28.19 8.52
C ASP A 139 -8.60 28.57 9.89
N HIS A 140 -8.76 27.73 10.91
CA HIS A 140 -8.05 27.88 12.18
C HIS A 140 -6.52 27.74 12.00
N SER A 141 -6.07 26.71 11.27
CA SER A 141 -4.64 26.49 11.01
C SER A 141 -4.01 27.65 10.22
N TYR A 142 -4.77 28.24 9.30
CA TYR A 142 -4.37 29.46 8.60
C TYR A 142 -4.29 30.67 9.55
N GLY A 143 -5.28 30.85 10.44
CA GLY A 143 -5.26 31.88 11.47
C GLY A 143 -4.03 31.79 12.38
N GLU A 144 -3.69 30.58 12.84
CA GLU A 144 -2.48 30.35 13.62
C GLU A 144 -1.20 30.66 12.82
N GLY A 145 -1.17 30.35 11.53
CA GLY A 145 -0.08 30.72 10.62
C GLY A 145 0.10 32.24 10.47
N LEU A 146 -1.01 32.99 10.46
CA LEU A 146 -1.00 34.45 10.46
C LEU A 146 -0.47 35.01 11.79
N GLU A 147 -0.94 34.48 12.93
CA GLU A 147 -0.49 34.89 14.26
C GLU A 147 1.00 34.61 14.50
N ARG A 148 1.50 33.48 14.00
CA ARG A 148 2.93 33.13 14.03
C ARG A 148 3.80 33.99 13.11
N GLY A 149 3.19 34.70 12.15
CA GLY A 149 3.89 35.59 11.22
C GLY A 149 4.68 34.84 10.14
N LEU A 150 4.09 33.79 9.55
CA LEU A 150 4.70 33.05 8.44
C LEU A 150 5.07 33.97 7.25
N PRO A 151 6.08 33.60 6.44
CA PRO A 151 6.46 34.36 5.25
C PRO A 151 5.28 34.64 4.30
N SER A 152 5.24 35.84 3.73
CA SER A 152 4.12 36.28 2.89
C SER A 152 3.82 35.39 1.67
N PRO A 153 4.80 34.74 0.99
CA PRO A 153 4.50 33.84 -0.12
C PRO A 153 3.78 32.58 0.33
N ILE A 154 4.05 32.07 1.54
CA ILE A 154 3.37 30.89 2.09
C ILE A 154 1.92 31.25 2.38
N LEU A 155 1.70 32.35 3.10
CA LEU A 155 0.35 32.83 3.43
C LEU A 155 -0.49 33.09 2.17
N TYR A 156 0.10 33.69 1.13
CA TYR A 156 -0.58 33.92 -0.14
C TYR A 156 -1.09 32.64 -0.80
N VAL A 157 -0.28 31.57 -0.80
CA VAL A 157 -0.70 30.28 -1.37
C VAL A 157 -1.79 29.65 -0.52
N VAL A 158 -1.60 29.64 0.80
CA VAL A 158 -2.53 29.03 1.76
C VAL A 158 -3.89 29.71 1.71
N GLU A 159 -3.93 31.03 1.52
CA GLU A 159 -5.15 31.82 1.35
C GLU A 159 -6.00 31.33 0.16
N LYS A 160 -5.37 30.89 -0.95
CA LYS A 160 -6.07 30.36 -2.13
C LYS A 160 -6.83 29.06 -1.85
N PHE A 161 -6.48 28.35 -0.78
CA PHE A 161 -7.09 27.11 -0.34
C PHE A 161 -7.96 27.29 0.91
N THR A 162 -8.29 28.53 1.29
CA THR A 162 -9.28 28.79 2.36
C THR A 162 -10.71 28.57 1.87
N MET A 163 -11.65 28.30 2.78
CA MET A 163 -13.05 28.04 2.42
C MET A 163 -13.74 29.25 1.78
N GLN A 164 -13.35 30.45 2.19
CA GLN A 164 -13.91 31.72 1.72
C GLN A 164 -13.25 32.23 0.42
N SER A 165 -12.22 31.54 -0.07
CA SER A 165 -11.52 31.97 -1.28
C SER A 165 -12.45 31.94 -2.52
N PRO A 166 -12.39 32.95 -3.40
CA PRO A 166 -13.18 32.97 -4.64
C PRO A 166 -12.78 31.86 -5.62
N CYS A 167 -11.61 31.26 -5.39
CA CYS A 167 -11.04 30.21 -6.22
C CYS A 167 -11.72 28.83 -6.01
N GLY A 168 -12.42 28.61 -4.89
CA GLY A 168 -13.18 27.38 -4.62
C GLY A 168 -12.36 26.07 -4.58
N MET A 169 -11.02 26.16 -4.58
CA MET A 169 -10.13 25.00 -4.66
C MET A 169 -10.24 24.08 -3.44
N HIS A 170 -10.39 24.68 -2.25
CA HIS A 170 -10.48 23.96 -0.99
C HIS A 170 -11.52 22.83 -1.04
N ARG A 171 -12.74 23.18 -1.44
CA ARG A 171 -13.87 22.24 -1.45
C ARG A 171 -13.63 21.07 -2.40
N GLN A 172 -13.05 21.33 -3.57
CA GLN A 172 -12.81 20.30 -4.58
C GLN A 172 -11.73 19.30 -4.12
N TYR A 173 -10.57 19.81 -3.67
CA TYR A 173 -9.50 18.94 -3.19
C TYR A 173 -9.87 18.20 -1.90
N ARG A 174 -10.60 18.86 -0.99
CA ARG A 174 -11.04 18.22 0.25
C ARG A 174 -12.01 17.05 -0.01
N ILE A 175 -13.00 17.25 -0.88
CA ILE A 175 -13.97 16.19 -1.20
C ILE A 175 -13.29 15.05 -1.96
N SER A 176 -12.55 15.37 -3.02
CA SER A 176 -11.86 14.37 -3.83
C SER A 176 -10.81 13.61 -3.03
N GLY A 177 -9.97 14.32 -2.27
CA GLY A 177 -8.96 13.72 -1.40
C GLY A 177 -9.57 12.81 -0.34
N HIS A 178 -10.74 13.17 0.20
CA HIS A 178 -11.46 12.32 1.14
C HIS A 178 -11.97 11.00 0.51
N TYR A 179 -12.63 11.08 -0.64
CA TYR A 179 -13.10 9.86 -1.33
C TYR A 179 -11.94 9.01 -1.88
N ALA A 180 -10.87 9.63 -2.36
CA ALA A 180 -9.65 8.94 -2.77
C ALA A 180 -8.99 8.23 -1.58
N SER A 181 -8.88 8.89 -0.42
CA SER A 181 -8.42 8.28 0.83
C SER A 181 -9.29 7.10 1.26
N LEU A 182 -10.63 7.25 1.23
CA LEU A 182 -11.55 6.17 1.58
C LEU A 182 -11.38 4.95 0.67
N THR A 183 -11.25 5.17 -0.64
CA THR A 183 -11.09 4.11 -1.63
C THR A 183 -9.74 3.41 -1.50
N LEU A 184 -8.68 4.12 -1.11
CA LEU A 184 -7.37 3.53 -0.79
C LEU A 184 -7.39 2.72 0.51
N TRP A 185 -8.10 3.15 1.55
CA TRP A 185 -8.33 2.32 2.73
C TRP A 185 -9.09 1.04 2.40
N MET A 186 -10.11 1.12 1.55
CA MET A 186 -10.81 -0.07 1.05
C MET A 186 -9.87 -0.95 0.21
N ALA A 187 -8.99 -0.36 -0.60
CA ALA A 187 -7.96 -1.10 -1.34
C ALA A 187 -6.99 -1.82 -0.39
N PHE A 188 -6.58 -1.18 0.70
CA PHE A 188 -5.74 -1.78 1.72
C PHE A 188 -6.41 -2.98 2.40
N CYS A 189 -7.69 -2.85 2.80
CA CYS A 189 -8.45 -3.96 3.39
C CYS A 189 -8.63 -5.13 2.41
N THR A 190 -8.94 -4.85 1.14
CA THR A 190 -9.10 -5.90 0.12
C THR A 190 -7.78 -6.58 -0.21
N TRP A 191 -6.67 -5.85 -0.20
CA TRP A 191 -5.32 -6.39 -0.33
C TRP A 191 -4.96 -7.33 0.83
N LEU A 192 -5.26 -6.94 2.08
CA LEU A 192 -5.08 -7.81 3.25
C LEU A 192 -5.86 -9.12 3.10
N ILE A 193 -7.14 -9.04 2.69
CA ILE A 193 -7.96 -10.23 2.45
C ILE A 193 -7.38 -11.07 1.31
N SER A 194 -6.88 -10.44 0.24
CA SER A 194 -6.24 -11.15 -0.87
C SER A 194 -5.00 -11.94 -0.40
N ILE A 195 -4.14 -11.34 0.43
CA ILE A 195 -2.98 -12.04 1.02
C ILE A 195 -3.42 -13.22 1.89
N LEU A 196 -4.45 -13.03 2.73
CA LEU A 196 -4.99 -14.11 3.57
C LEU A 196 -5.60 -15.24 2.74
N LEU A 197 -6.26 -14.93 1.64
CA LEU A 197 -6.83 -15.93 0.74
C LEU A 197 -5.76 -16.66 -0.07
N PHE A 198 -4.64 -16.00 -0.38
CA PHE A 198 -3.49 -16.63 -1.03
C PHE A 198 -2.65 -17.49 -0.11
N SER A 199 -2.68 -17.26 1.21
CA SER A 199 -2.07 -18.19 2.18
C SER A 199 -2.93 -19.44 2.41
N MET A 200 -4.23 -19.34 2.15
CA MET A 200 -5.13 -20.49 2.07
C MET A 200 -5.10 -21.08 0.65
N PRO A 201 -5.52 -22.35 0.44
CA PRO A 201 -5.59 -22.97 -0.89
C PRO A 201 -6.62 -22.35 -1.86
N ILE A 202 -7.14 -21.15 -1.57
CA ILE A 202 -8.34 -20.56 -2.18
C ILE A 202 -7.92 -19.44 -3.15
N LEU A 203 -7.15 -19.82 -4.17
CA LEU A 203 -6.46 -18.88 -5.07
C LEU A 203 -7.41 -18.05 -5.94
N LEU A 204 -8.56 -18.63 -6.31
CA LEU A 204 -9.56 -17.99 -7.18
C LEU A 204 -10.14 -16.73 -6.53
N TYR A 205 -10.57 -16.84 -5.27
CA TYR A 205 -11.10 -15.71 -4.51
C TYR A 205 -10.00 -14.70 -4.15
N GLY A 206 -8.76 -15.16 -3.89
CA GLY A 206 -7.61 -14.27 -3.74
C GLY A 206 -7.37 -13.39 -4.97
N GLY A 207 -7.50 -13.97 -6.17
CA GLY A 207 -7.43 -13.26 -7.44
C GLY A 207 -8.56 -12.23 -7.65
N TYR A 208 -9.80 -12.57 -7.28
CA TYR A 208 -10.91 -11.61 -7.32
C TYR A 208 -10.71 -10.44 -6.35
N MET A 209 -10.23 -10.70 -5.14
CA MET A 209 -9.94 -9.63 -4.18
C MET A 209 -8.78 -8.75 -4.67
N LEU A 210 -7.77 -9.32 -5.33
CA LEU A 210 -6.67 -8.55 -5.92
C LEU A 210 -7.14 -7.66 -7.07
N LEU A 211 -8.06 -8.15 -7.92
CA LEU A 211 -8.71 -7.32 -8.94
C LEU A 211 -9.54 -6.19 -8.32
N LEU A 212 -10.25 -6.47 -7.23
CA LEU A 212 -11.02 -5.45 -6.52
C LEU A 212 -10.09 -4.38 -5.95
N THR A 213 -8.94 -4.76 -5.37
CA THR A 213 -7.89 -3.82 -4.94
C THR A 213 -7.44 -2.94 -6.11
N ALA A 214 -7.15 -3.53 -7.27
CA ALA A 214 -6.74 -2.79 -8.45
C ALA A 214 -7.81 -1.79 -8.92
N ALA A 215 -9.07 -2.23 -8.97
CA ALA A 215 -10.19 -1.37 -9.35
C ALA A 215 -10.36 -0.19 -8.39
N LEU A 216 -10.22 -0.41 -7.07
CA LEU A 216 -10.29 0.64 -6.06
C LEU A 216 -9.13 1.65 -6.18
N MET A 217 -7.92 1.19 -6.48
CA MET A 217 -6.76 2.07 -6.74
C MET A 217 -6.93 2.90 -8.01
N LEU A 218 -7.44 2.32 -9.09
CA LEU A 218 -7.71 3.07 -10.33
C LEU A 218 -8.87 4.05 -10.15
N PHE A 219 -9.88 3.69 -9.34
CA PHE A 219 -10.99 4.57 -9.01
C PHE A 219 -10.56 5.75 -8.15
N SER A 220 -9.62 5.57 -7.21
CA SER A 220 -9.05 6.69 -6.44
C SER A 220 -8.33 7.71 -7.33
N LEU A 221 -7.63 7.24 -8.37
CA LEU A 221 -7.01 8.10 -9.38
C LEU A 221 -8.03 8.87 -10.20
N LEU A 222 -9.13 8.22 -10.59
CA LEU A 222 -10.24 8.89 -11.29
C LEU A 222 -10.83 10.02 -10.43
N LEU A 223 -11.06 9.78 -9.15
CA LEU A 223 -11.58 10.78 -8.21
C LEU A 223 -10.62 11.97 -8.07
N PHE A 224 -9.32 11.73 -8.03
CA PHE A 224 -8.31 12.80 -7.96
C PHE A 224 -8.22 13.57 -9.29
N PHE A 225 -8.28 12.86 -10.42
CA PHE A 225 -8.25 13.44 -11.76
C PHE A 225 -9.41 14.42 -12.00
N THR A 226 -10.64 14.05 -11.59
CA THR A 226 -11.81 14.91 -11.77
C THR A 226 -11.71 16.22 -11.00
N ALA A 227 -11.14 16.22 -9.79
CA ALA A 227 -10.90 17.44 -9.02
C ALA A 227 -9.87 18.35 -9.69
N ARG A 228 -8.78 17.78 -10.22
CA ARG A 228 -7.75 18.55 -10.92
C ARG A 228 -8.25 19.20 -12.20
N ASN A 229 -9.16 18.57 -12.94
CA ASN A 229 -9.65 19.08 -14.22
C ASN A 229 -10.67 20.24 -14.08
N THR A 230 -10.97 20.67 -12.87
CA THR A 230 -11.81 21.86 -12.62
C THR A 230 -11.03 23.16 -12.89
N LEU A 231 -11.74 24.25 -13.21
CA LEU A 231 -11.09 25.55 -13.48
C LEU A 231 -10.28 25.99 -12.25
N LYS A 232 -8.95 26.06 -12.39
CA LYS A 232 -8.04 26.49 -11.33
C LYS A 232 -7.79 27.99 -11.41
N CYS A 233 -7.87 28.64 -10.25
CA CYS A 233 -7.33 29.98 -10.03
C CYS A 233 -5.82 30.00 -10.33
N PRO A 234 -5.32 30.94 -11.13
CA PRO A 234 -3.88 31.06 -11.37
C PRO A 234 -3.17 31.56 -10.09
N ILE A 235 -2.14 30.84 -9.66
CA ILE A 235 -1.24 31.26 -8.58
C ILE A 235 -0.06 31.97 -9.24
N GLN A 236 0.08 33.28 -9.00
CA GLN A 236 1.10 34.10 -9.64
C GLN A 236 1.94 34.84 -8.59
N PHE A 237 3.24 34.80 -8.77
CA PHE A 237 4.24 35.51 -7.99
C PHE A 237 4.93 36.51 -8.92
N GLY A 238 4.35 37.71 -9.01
CA GLY A 238 4.79 38.72 -9.98
C GLY A 238 4.69 38.18 -11.41
N PRO A 239 5.81 38.09 -12.18
CA PRO A 239 5.78 37.56 -13.55
C PRO A 239 5.74 36.02 -13.62
N ALA A 240 6.03 35.32 -12.53
CA ALA A 240 6.13 33.86 -12.52
C ALA A 240 4.80 33.21 -12.10
N SER A 241 4.36 32.18 -12.83
CA SER A 241 3.13 31.43 -12.51
C SER A 241 3.47 30.04 -11.97
N LEU A 242 2.90 29.66 -10.83
CA LEU A 242 3.05 28.32 -10.29
C LEU A 242 2.10 27.38 -11.04
N LYS A 243 2.67 26.45 -11.80
CA LYS A 243 1.93 25.35 -12.44
C LYS A 243 2.20 24.07 -11.67
N THR A 244 1.15 23.30 -11.49
CA THR A 244 1.20 22.01 -10.79
C THR A 244 1.06 20.87 -11.78
N ASP A 245 1.80 19.79 -11.55
CA ASP A 245 1.85 18.56 -12.32
C ASP A 245 1.52 17.33 -11.45
N TYR A 246 1.27 16.18 -12.09
CA TYR A 246 1.04 14.93 -11.35
C TYR A 246 2.32 14.53 -10.65
N GLY A 247 2.27 14.35 -9.34
CA GLY A 247 3.45 13.99 -8.57
C GLY A 247 3.71 12.48 -8.54
N GLY A 248 4.70 12.08 -7.75
CA GLY A 248 5.22 10.71 -7.69
C GLY A 248 4.15 9.68 -7.27
N SER A 249 3.37 9.98 -6.22
CA SER A 249 2.32 9.06 -5.75
C SER A 249 1.26 8.77 -6.80
N PHE A 250 0.90 9.74 -7.65
CA PHE A 250 -0.10 9.51 -8.70
C PHE A 250 0.37 8.43 -9.69
N TRP A 251 1.60 8.58 -10.19
CA TRP A 251 2.20 7.61 -11.11
C TRP A 251 2.46 6.26 -10.46
N LEU A 252 2.89 6.27 -9.19
CA LEU A 252 3.12 5.06 -8.41
C LEU A 252 1.81 4.27 -8.19
N THR A 253 0.71 4.96 -7.87
CA THR A 253 -0.63 4.36 -7.74
C THR A 253 -1.08 3.76 -9.08
N LEU A 254 -0.84 4.46 -10.19
CA LEU A 254 -1.24 3.99 -11.52
C LEU A 254 -0.46 2.72 -11.90
N ALA A 255 0.86 2.73 -11.73
CA ALA A 255 1.72 1.60 -12.03
C ALA A 255 1.35 0.37 -11.18
N THR A 256 1.12 0.56 -9.89
CA THR A 256 0.74 -0.53 -8.97
C THR A 256 -0.69 -1.02 -9.17
N GLY A 257 -1.64 -0.13 -9.46
CA GLY A 257 -3.00 -0.51 -9.83
C GLY A 257 -3.04 -1.36 -11.10
N LEU A 258 -2.30 -0.97 -12.14
CA LEU A 258 -2.19 -1.76 -13.38
C LEU A 258 -1.49 -3.10 -13.15
N LEU A 259 -0.44 -3.14 -12.33
CA LEU A 259 0.24 -4.37 -11.94
C LEU A 259 -0.70 -5.34 -11.23
N CYS A 260 -1.47 -4.88 -10.23
CA CYS A 260 -2.46 -5.70 -9.54
C CYS A 260 -3.57 -6.18 -10.48
N LEU A 261 -3.99 -5.35 -11.44
CA LEU A 261 -4.98 -5.72 -12.44
C LEU A 261 -4.48 -6.85 -13.33
N LEU A 262 -3.25 -6.74 -13.84
CA LEU A 262 -2.63 -7.77 -14.69
C LEU A 262 -2.43 -9.09 -13.92
N LEU A 263 -1.96 -9.03 -12.67
CA LEU A 263 -1.78 -10.20 -11.82
C LEU A 263 -3.12 -10.87 -11.49
N GLY A 264 -4.14 -10.09 -11.11
CA GLY A 264 -5.47 -10.61 -10.82
C GLY A 264 -6.13 -11.28 -12.02
N LEU A 265 -6.08 -10.65 -13.21
CA LEU A 265 -6.56 -11.24 -14.46
C LEU A 265 -5.77 -12.51 -14.81
N GLY A 266 -4.45 -12.48 -14.67
CA GLY A 266 -3.58 -13.62 -14.93
C GLY A 266 -3.95 -14.85 -14.10
N ILE A 267 -4.24 -14.66 -12.80
CA ILE A 267 -4.67 -15.74 -11.90
C ILE A 267 -6.01 -16.35 -12.35
N ILE A 268 -6.97 -15.50 -12.72
CA ILE A 268 -8.30 -15.96 -13.16
C ILE A 268 -8.21 -16.73 -14.47
N ILE A 269 -7.48 -16.19 -15.46
CA ILE A 269 -7.29 -16.84 -16.77
C ILE A 269 -6.54 -18.18 -16.60
N LEU A 270 -5.50 -18.21 -15.76
CA LEU A 270 -4.73 -19.43 -15.51
C LEU A 270 -5.57 -20.50 -14.78
N ASN A 271 -6.43 -20.08 -13.85
CA ASN A 271 -7.37 -20.97 -13.19
C ASN A 271 -8.41 -21.57 -14.16
N SER A 272 -8.88 -20.78 -15.14
CA SER A 272 -9.82 -21.25 -16.17
C SER A 272 -9.18 -22.16 -17.21
N THR A 273 -7.91 -21.96 -17.54
CA THR A 273 -7.23 -22.68 -18.63
C THR A 273 -6.46 -23.91 -18.17
N GLN A 274 -5.74 -23.83 -17.04
CA GLN A 274 -4.87 -24.90 -16.53
C GLN A 274 -4.86 -24.93 -14.99
N PRO A 275 -5.97 -25.36 -14.34
CA PRO A 275 -6.06 -25.39 -12.87
C PRO A 275 -4.98 -26.26 -12.21
N GLU A 276 -4.51 -27.30 -12.91
CA GLU A 276 -3.47 -28.19 -12.39
C GLU A 276 -2.08 -27.55 -12.36
N LYS A 277 -1.74 -26.72 -13.35
CA LYS A 277 -0.48 -25.97 -13.33
C LYS A 277 -0.48 -24.88 -12.27
N LEU A 278 -1.63 -24.27 -12.01
CA LEU A 278 -1.79 -23.28 -10.94
C LEU A 278 -1.61 -23.92 -9.56
N LYS A 279 -2.15 -25.13 -9.33
CA LYS A 279 -1.91 -25.90 -8.10
C LYS A 279 -0.44 -26.30 -7.93
N LEU A 280 0.22 -26.71 -9.01
CA LEU A 280 1.67 -27.02 -9.01
C LEU A 280 2.52 -25.79 -8.70
N VAL A 281 2.20 -24.63 -9.29
CA VAL A 281 2.93 -23.38 -9.08
C VAL A 281 2.87 -22.91 -7.63
N PHE A 282 1.73 -23.11 -6.97
CA PHE A 282 1.54 -22.82 -5.54
C PHE A 282 1.92 -23.99 -4.62
N ASN A 283 2.55 -25.06 -5.15
CA ASN A 283 2.94 -26.28 -4.42
C ASN A 283 1.82 -26.90 -3.56
N LEU A 284 0.57 -26.82 -4.03
CA LEU A 284 -0.59 -27.38 -3.32
C LEU A 284 -0.69 -28.92 -3.40
N ASP A 285 0.18 -29.56 -4.17
CA ASP A 285 0.08 -30.98 -4.52
C ASP A 285 0.97 -31.92 -3.69
N GLU A 286 1.89 -31.38 -2.87
CA GLU A 286 2.77 -32.23 -2.04
C GLU A 286 2.03 -32.90 -0.86
N GLY A 287 0.82 -32.45 -0.51
CA GLY A 287 0.06 -32.98 0.64
C GLY A 287 -0.91 -34.13 0.34
N LYS A 288 -1.25 -34.40 -0.93
CA LYS A 288 -2.18 -35.51 -1.29
C LYS A 288 -1.49 -36.80 -1.69
N GLY A 289 -0.21 -36.75 -2.07
CA GLY A 289 0.53 -37.91 -2.56
C GLY A 289 1.01 -38.89 -1.48
N GLU A 290 0.90 -38.54 -0.19
CA GLU A 290 1.34 -39.41 0.92
C GLU A 290 0.19 -40.17 1.59
N GLU A 291 -1.05 -39.65 1.60
CA GLU A 291 -2.20 -40.37 2.17
C GLU A 291 -2.79 -41.42 1.22
N GLU A 292 -2.80 -41.17 -0.10
CA GLU A 292 -3.31 -42.16 -1.08
C GLU A 292 -2.37 -43.38 -1.25
N LYS A 293 -1.06 -43.23 -1.04
CA LYS A 293 -0.12 -44.37 -1.16
C LYS A 293 -0.11 -45.30 0.06
N VAL A 294 -0.65 -44.88 1.20
CA VAL A 294 -0.73 -45.71 2.42
C VAL A 294 -2.00 -46.55 2.43
N TRP A 295 -3.08 -46.10 1.79
CA TRP A 295 -4.35 -46.85 1.76
C TRP A 295 -4.42 -47.92 0.67
N ASP A 296 -3.67 -47.78 -0.42
CA ASP A 296 -3.76 -48.68 -1.60
C ASP A 296 -2.89 -49.94 -1.50
N LYS A 297 -2.25 -50.20 -0.35
CA LYS A 297 -1.32 -51.34 -0.18
C LYS A 297 -1.75 -52.39 0.84
N SER A 298 -2.94 -52.27 1.45
CA SER A 298 -3.34 -53.17 2.55
C SER A 298 -4.51 -54.12 2.28
N TYR A 299 -5.05 -54.21 1.07
CA TYR A 299 -6.11 -55.20 0.77
C TYR A 299 -6.07 -55.68 -0.68
N LEU A 300 -5.20 -56.64 -0.98
CA LEU A 300 -5.43 -57.58 -2.07
C LEU A 300 -5.41 -59.00 -1.48
N PRO A 301 -6.51 -59.78 -1.60
CA PRO A 301 -6.49 -61.18 -1.23
C PRO A 301 -5.70 -61.97 -2.28
N ASP A 302 -4.69 -62.69 -1.83
CA ASP A 302 -4.00 -63.70 -2.64
C ASP A 302 -4.97 -64.85 -2.97
N GLU A 303 -5.09 -65.20 -4.25
CA GLU A 303 -5.09 -66.58 -4.76
C GLU A 303 -5.33 -66.61 -6.29
N PRO A 304 -5.05 -67.71 -7.01
CA PRO A 304 -4.12 -68.83 -6.74
C PRO A 304 -3.26 -69.22 -7.98
N SER A 305 -2.21 -70.02 -7.81
CA SER A 305 -1.58 -70.75 -8.94
C SER A 305 -1.08 -72.16 -8.58
N SER A 306 -1.86 -73.15 -9.01
CA SER A 306 -1.53 -74.48 -9.58
C SER A 306 -0.56 -75.47 -8.88
N SER A 307 -1.05 -76.68 -8.57
CA SER A 307 -0.74 -77.96 -9.27
C SER A 307 -1.30 -79.17 -8.49
N VAL A 308 -2.29 -79.91 -9.05
CA VAL A 308 -2.20 -81.27 -9.64
C VAL A 308 -2.40 -82.45 -8.65
N GLN A 309 -3.45 -83.25 -8.90
CA GLN A 309 -3.76 -84.64 -8.49
C GLN A 309 -4.07 -84.88 -6.98
N ASP A 310 -5.12 -85.59 -6.54
CA ASP A 310 -5.84 -86.75 -7.07
C ASP A 310 -7.27 -86.88 -6.46
N VAL A 311 -8.19 -87.42 -7.27
CA VAL A 311 -9.22 -88.46 -6.94
C VAL A 311 -10.16 -88.25 -5.73
N LEU A 312 -11.47 -88.06 -5.99
CA LEU A 312 -12.53 -89.09 -5.88
C LEU A 312 -13.93 -88.45 -6.06
N MET A 313 -14.69 -88.92 -7.06
CA MET A 313 -16.14 -88.70 -7.18
C MET A 313 -16.90 -89.46 -6.09
N VAL A 314 -18.06 -88.95 -5.64
CA VAL A 314 -19.39 -89.61 -5.64
C VAL A 314 -20.44 -88.67 -4.99
N PRO A 315 -21.66 -88.53 -5.56
CA PRO A 315 -22.75 -87.70 -5.03
C PRO A 315 -23.92 -88.51 -4.40
N LEU A 316 -24.93 -87.76 -3.91
CA LEU A 316 -26.34 -88.13 -3.67
C LEU A 316 -26.78 -88.71 -2.30
N GLY A 317 -27.94 -88.24 -1.82
CA GLY A 317 -28.81 -88.88 -0.83
C GLY A 317 -29.15 -87.97 0.37
N GLU A 318 -30.26 -87.22 0.36
CA GLU A 318 -31.56 -87.60 1.00
C GLU A 318 -31.44 -88.19 2.42
N LEU A 319 -31.94 -87.46 3.43
CA LEU A 319 -33.00 -87.97 4.34
C LEU A 319 -33.55 -86.90 5.31
N CYS A 320 -34.88 -86.79 5.31
CA CYS A 320 -35.86 -86.42 6.34
C CYS A 320 -35.37 -86.22 7.80
N GLU A 321 -35.74 -85.11 8.45
CA GLU A 321 -36.93 -84.93 9.34
C GLU A 321 -36.49 -85.08 10.82
N VAL A 322 -36.74 -84.14 11.73
CA VAL A 322 -37.91 -84.14 12.64
C VAL A 322 -37.75 -82.98 13.67
N THR A 323 -38.83 -82.18 13.82
CA THR A 323 -39.34 -81.38 14.97
C THR A 323 -38.38 -80.63 15.91
N ALA A 324 -38.45 -79.30 16.01
CA ALA A 324 -39.42 -78.46 16.75
C ALA A 324 -39.23 -78.43 18.27
N THR A 325 -38.91 -77.23 18.79
CA THR A 325 -39.41 -76.68 20.06
C THR A 325 -39.29 -75.15 20.04
N GLN A 326 -40.39 -74.48 20.40
CA GLN A 326 -40.47 -73.04 20.63
C GLN A 326 -39.85 -72.65 21.98
N LEU A 327 -39.24 -71.46 22.02
CA LEU A 327 -39.67 -70.37 22.93
C LEU A 327 -39.26 -69.02 22.34
#